data_AF-A0A9W8MDP9-F1
#
_entry.id   AF-A0A9W8MDP9-F1
#
_cell.length_a   1.000
_cell.length_b   1.000
_cell.length_c   1.000
_cell.angle_alpha   90.00
_cell.angle_beta   90.00
_cell.angle_gamma   90.00
#
_symmetry.space_group_name_H-M   'P 1'
#
loop_
_entity.id
_entity.type
_entity.pdbx_description
1 polymer ?
#
loop_
_entity_poly.entity_id
_entity_poly.type
_entity_poly.pdbx_seq_one_letter_code
_entity_poly.pdbx_strand_id
1 'polypeptide(L)'
;MSNPIALYPLSNFTFSTKEAQPEEDPSVSVRLQHLQNNYEDFGMRRTVEGILIVHDHGHPHILMLQIANTFFKLPGDYLKPGEDEIEGLKKRLDNRLAPPSSSQQFDQNHRIDND
;
A
#
# COMPACT_ATOMS: atom_id res chain seq x y z
N MET A 1 -7.32 26.07 -10.68
CA MET A 1 -8.07 24.84 -11.05
C MET A 1 -8.24 24.03 -9.78
N SER A 2 -9.46 23.83 -9.29
CA SER A 2 -9.72 22.86 -8.21
C SER A 2 -9.76 21.46 -8.84
N ASN A 3 -9.06 20.50 -8.24
CA ASN A 3 -9.10 19.10 -8.65
C ASN A 3 -9.94 18.33 -7.61
N PRO A 4 -11.27 18.21 -7.80
CA PRO A 4 -12.12 17.55 -6.82
C PRO A 4 -11.82 16.05 -6.79
N ILE A 5 -11.71 15.49 -5.58
CA ILE A 5 -11.53 14.05 -5.36
C ILE A 5 -12.79 13.53 -4.66
N ALA A 6 -13.43 12.52 -5.25
CA ALA A 6 -14.56 11.85 -4.63
C ALA A 6 -14.08 10.94 -3.50
N LEU A 7 -14.70 11.07 -2.32
CA LEU A 7 -14.48 10.18 -1.20
C LEU A 7 -15.74 9.33 -1.00
N TYR A 8 -15.53 8.08 -0.59
CA TYR A 8 -16.61 7.15 -0.28
C TYR A 8 -16.61 6.81 1.22
N PRO A 9 -17.77 6.43 1.79
CA PRO A 9 -17.86 6.04 3.19
C PRO A 9 -16.93 4.87 3.52
N LEU A 10 -16.31 4.88 4.71
CA LEU A 10 -15.48 3.78 5.21
C LEU A 10 -16.23 2.43 5.16
N SER A 11 -17.55 2.44 5.41
CA SER A 11 -18.42 1.26 5.37
C SER A 11 -18.52 0.58 4.01
N ASN A 12 -18.12 1.24 2.91
CA ASN A 12 -18.13 0.65 1.57
C ASN A 12 -16.95 -0.32 1.35
N PHE A 13 -15.97 -0.32 2.24
CA PHE A 13 -14.76 -1.14 2.11
C PHE A 13 -14.73 -2.21 3.20
N THR A 14 -14.36 -3.43 2.81
CA THR A 14 -14.14 -4.53 3.74
C THR A 14 -12.65 -4.68 4.01
N PHE A 15 -12.28 -4.78 5.27
CA PHE A 15 -10.89 -4.94 5.70
C PHE A 15 -10.64 -6.37 6.17
N SER A 16 -9.60 -6.99 5.63
CA SER A 16 -9.13 -8.30 6.05
C SER A 16 -7.72 -8.21 6.59
N THR A 17 -7.40 -9.05 7.56
CA THR A 17 -6.02 -9.24 8.01
C THR A 17 -5.28 -10.14 7.05
N LYS A 18 -4.15 -9.69 6.51
CA LYS A 18 -3.21 -10.52 5.75
C LYS A 18 -2.17 -11.16 6.67
N GLU A 19 -1.39 -12.07 6.09
CA GLU A 19 -0.26 -12.68 6.78
C GLU A 19 0.73 -11.63 7.28
N ALA A 20 1.33 -11.92 8.43
CA ALA A 20 2.35 -11.08 9.04
C ALA A 20 3.52 -10.89 8.06
N GLN A 21 3.98 -9.64 7.92
CA GLN A 21 5.16 -9.35 7.13
C GLN A 21 6.41 -9.71 7.92
N PRO A 22 7.34 -10.50 7.35
CA PRO A 22 8.60 -10.76 8.02
C PRO A 22 9.40 -9.46 8.15
N GLU A 23 10.11 -9.32 9.26
CA GLU A 23 11.05 -8.23 9.44
C GLU A 23 12.26 -8.48 8.53
N GLU A 24 12.50 -7.56 7.57
CA GLU A 24 13.61 -7.71 6.61
C GLU A 24 14.98 -7.60 7.28
N ASP A 25 15.10 -6.74 8.31
CA ASP A 25 16.36 -6.46 8.98
C ASP A 25 16.22 -6.75 10.49
N PRO A 26 17.03 -7.64 11.08
CA PRO A 26 16.90 -8.04 12.49
C PRO A 26 17.32 -6.94 13.49
N SER A 27 17.93 -5.86 13.01
CA SER A 27 18.31 -4.71 13.83
C SER A 27 18.44 -3.44 13.00
N VAL A 28 18.39 -2.30 13.67
CA VAL A 28 18.63 -0.98 13.07
C VAL A 28 20.04 -0.89 12.46
N SER A 29 21.05 -1.48 13.09
CA SER A 29 22.42 -1.45 12.56
C SER A 29 22.55 -2.22 11.25
N VAL A 30 21.93 -3.41 11.16
CA VAL A 30 21.91 -4.21 9.93
C VAL A 30 21.14 -3.48 8.82
N ARG A 31 20.01 -2.86 9.15
CA ARG A 31 19.25 -2.03 8.23
C ARG A 31 20.09 -0.89 7.64
N LEU A 32 20.81 -0.15 8.49
CA LEU A 32 21.65 0.95 8.04
C LEU A 32 22.82 0.47 7.17
N GLN A 33 23.43 -0.66 7.51
CA GLN A 33 24.49 -1.25 6.69
C GLN A 33 23.96 -1.72 5.32
N HIS A 34 22.79 -2.35 5.29
CA HIS A 34 22.15 -2.75 4.05
C HIS A 34 21.77 -1.55 3.16
N LEU A 35 21.31 -0.45 3.76
CA LEU A 35 21.06 0.81 3.04
C LEU A 35 22.35 1.41 2.46
N GLN A 36 23.45 1.37 3.20
CA GLN A 36 24.77 1.84 2.73
C GLN A 36 25.26 1.01 1.53
N ASN A 37 25.25 -0.31 1.65
CA ASN A 37 25.70 -1.20 0.57
C ASN A 37 24.86 -1.02 -0.71
N ASN A 38 23.53 -0.96 -0.56
CA ASN A 38 22.64 -0.72 -1.70
C ASN A 38 22.91 0.64 -2.39
N TYR A 39 23.31 1.66 -1.61
CA TYR A 39 23.66 2.95 -2.16
C TYR A 39 24.96 2.91 -2.96
N GLU A 40 25.96 2.15 -2.49
CA GLU A 40 27.22 1.98 -3.21
C GLU A 40 27.03 1.23 -4.54
N ASP A 41 26.14 0.24 -4.58
CA ASP A 41 25.89 -0.57 -5.78
C ASP A 41 24.92 0.08 -6.78
N PHE A 42 23.85 0.72 -6.29
CA PHE A 42 22.72 1.17 -7.13
C PHE A 42 22.43 2.67 -7.05
N GLY A 43 23.14 3.41 -6.19
CA GLY A 43 22.90 4.83 -5.95
C GLY A 43 21.65 5.09 -5.11
N MET A 44 21.01 6.24 -5.36
CA MET A 44 19.90 6.69 -4.52
C MET A 44 18.68 5.76 -4.60
N ARG A 45 18.26 5.24 -3.44
CA ARG A 45 17.04 4.43 -3.31
C ARG A 45 15.81 5.27 -3.68
N ARG A 46 14.95 4.73 -4.55
CA ARG A 46 13.67 5.31 -4.92
C ARG A 46 12.53 4.58 -4.21
N THR A 47 11.58 5.31 -3.66
CA THR A 47 10.43 4.76 -2.91
C THR A 47 9.13 5.40 -3.38
N VAL A 48 8.07 4.61 -3.43
CA VAL A 48 6.72 5.08 -3.75
C VAL A 48 5.73 4.63 -2.69
N GLU A 49 4.84 5.53 -2.30
CA GLU A 49 3.80 5.28 -1.30
C GLU A 49 2.47 5.85 -1.78
N GLY A 50 1.39 5.10 -1.55
CA GLY A 50 0.04 5.48 -1.91
C GLY A 50 -0.71 6.05 -0.71
N ILE A 51 -1.44 7.15 -0.93
CA ILE A 51 -2.37 7.70 0.05
C ILE A 51 -3.78 7.32 -0.39
N LEU A 52 -4.43 6.44 0.37
CA LEU A 52 -5.82 6.05 0.14
C LEU A 52 -6.70 6.81 1.12
N ILE A 53 -7.74 7.46 0.61
CA ILE A 53 -8.61 8.33 1.39
C ILE A 53 -10.04 7.83 1.31
N VAL A 54 -10.68 7.74 2.47
CA VAL A 54 -12.12 7.49 2.64
C VAL A 54 -12.71 8.59 3.49
N HIS A 55 -14.03 8.62 3.66
CA HIS A 55 -14.63 9.46 4.69
C HIS A 55 -15.40 8.64 5.70
N ASP A 56 -15.46 9.12 6.94
CA ASP A 56 -16.38 8.63 7.95
C ASP A 56 -17.07 9.85 8.57
N HIS A 57 -18.40 9.84 8.61
CA HIS A 57 -19.21 10.99 9.07
C HIS A 57 -18.81 12.35 8.45
N GLY A 58 -18.47 12.38 7.16
CA GLY A 58 -18.04 13.60 6.45
C GLY A 58 -16.60 14.05 6.71
N HIS A 59 -15.82 13.30 7.50
CA HIS A 59 -14.43 13.60 7.80
C HIS A 59 -13.49 12.70 6.99
N PRO A 60 -12.49 13.26 6.28
CA PRO A 60 -11.53 12.46 5.51
C PRO A 60 -10.60 11.68 6.44
N HIS A 61 -10.36 10.42 6.09
CA HIS A 61 -9.46 9.50 6.80
C HIS A 61 -8.45 8.90 5.83
N ILE A 62 -7.19 8.76 6.28
CA ILE A 62 -6.12 8.11 5.52
C ILE A 62 -6.00 6.66 5.97
N LEU A 63 -6.01 5.73 5.02
CA LEU A 63 -5.77 4.31 5.30
C LEU A 63 -4.26 4.05 5.41
N MET A 64 -3.87 3.37 6.49
CA MET A 64 -2.49 2.98 6.77
C MET A 64 -2.42 1.50 7.13
N LEU A 65 -1.27 0.89 6.88
CA LEU A 65 -0.94 -0.44 7.34
C LEU A 65 -0.40 -0.34 8.77
N GLN A 66 -1.09 -0.98 9.71
CA GLN A 66 -0.60 -1.14 11.07
C GLN A 66 0.37 -2.32 11.12
N ILE A 67 1.59 -2.06 11.61
CA ILE A 67 2.63 -3.07 11.85
C ILE A 67 2.87 -3.09 13.36
N ALA A 68 2.75 -4.27 13.97
CA ALA A 68 2.65 -4.40 15.43
C ALA A 68 1.56 -3.47 16.00
N ASN A 69 1.68 -3.01 17.26
CA ASN A 69 0.64 -2.20 17.88
C ASN A 69 0.79 -0.69 17.65
N THR A 70 2.01 -0.20 17.40
CA THR A 70 2.33 1.24 17.44
C THR A 70 2.99 1.79 16.18
N PHE A 71 3.25 0.96 15.17
CA PHE A 71 3.89 1.40 13.93
C PHE A 71 2.86 1.45 12.81
N PHE A 72 2.84 2.55 12.07
CA PHE A 72 1.92 2.76 10.95
C PHE A 72 2.72 3.17 9.73
N LYS A 73 2.42 2.54 8.58
CA LYS A 73 3.07 2.85 7.30
C LYS A 73 2.03 3.06 6.22
N LEU A 74 2.32 3.95 5.27
CA LEU A 74 1.59 4.00 4.02
C LEU A 74 1.83 2.73 3.19
N PRO A 75 0.83 2.25 2.43
CA PRO A 75 1.04 1.13 1.51
C PRO A 75 1.95 1.57 0.36
N GLY A 76 3.05 0.85 0.20
CA GLY A 76 4.11 1.23 -0.72
C GLY A 76 5.41 0.55 -0.38
N ASP A 77 6.40 0.72 -1.26
CA ASP A 77 7.74 0.21 -1.03
C ASP A 77 8.78 0.83 -1.98
N TYR A 78 10.02 0.36 -1.87
CA TYR A 78 11.08 0.74 -2.81
C TYR A 78 10.85 0.20 -4.23
N LEU A 79 11.35 0.96 -5.19
CA LEU A 79 11.39 0.61 -6.60
C LEU A 79 12.70 -0.10 -6.93
N LYS A 80 12.64 -1.04 -7.88
CA LYS A 80 13.85 -1.61 -8.47
C LYS A 80 14.52 -0.59 -9.39
N PRO A 81 15.83 -0.72 -9.65
CA PRO A 81 16.51 0.14 -10.63
C PRO A 81 15.79 0.12 -11.99
N GLY A 82 15.49 1.30 -12.53
CA GLY A 82 14.79 1.45 -13.82
C GLY A 82 13.28 1.21 -13.79
N GLU A 83 12.68 0.89 -12.64
CA GLU A 83 11.23 0.72 -12.54
C GLU A 83 10.50 2.08 -12.60
N ASP A 84 9.37 2.09 -13.30
CA ASP A 84 8.47 3.25 -13.34
C ASP A 84 7.75 3.45 -12.00
N GLU A 85 7.49 4.70 -11.64
CA GLU A 85 6.91 5.06 -10.34
C GLU A 85 5.45 4.65 -10.24
N ILE A 86 4.67 4.88 -11.31
CA ILE A 86 3.24 4.60 -11.32
C ILE A 86 2.99 3.10 -11.39
N GLU A 87 3.61 2.41 -12.35
CA GLU A 87 3.48 0.95 -12.47
C GLU A 87 4.09 0.22 -11.27
N GLY A 88 5.22 0.73 -10.75
CA GLY A 88 5.82 0.26 -9.52
C GLY A 88 4.84 0.36 -8.36
N LEU A 89 4.24 1.54 -8.13
CA LEU A 89 3.28 1.75 -7.04
C LEU A 89 2.07 0.83 -7.16
N LYS A 90 1.44 0.72 -8.34
CA LYS A 90 0.30 -0.18 -8.57
C LYS A 90 0.62 -1.61 -8.13
N LYS A 91 1.76 -2.14 -8.59
CA LYS A 91 2.21 -3.49 -8.22
C LYS A 91 2.41 -3.65 -6.71
N ARG A 92 2.94 -2.63 -6.02
CA ARG A 92 3.10 -2.68 -4.55
C ARG A 92 1.74 -2.65 -3.87
N LEU A 93 0.82 -1.80 -4.31
CA LEU A 93 -0.54 -1.74 -3.76
C LEU A 93 -1.25 -3.08 -3.93
N ASP A 94 -1.17 -3.72 -5.09
CA ASP A 94 -1.75 -5.05 -5.32
C ASP A 94 -1.15 -6.09 -4.36
N ASN A 95 0.18 -6.17 -4.27
CA ASN A 95 0.83 -7.11 -3.36
C ASN A 95 0.39 -6.89 -1.90
N ARG A 96 0.29 -5.62 -1.46
CA ARG A 96 -0.03 -5.27 -0.07
C ARG A 96 -1.52 -5.41 0.23
N LEU A 97 -2.42 -5.02 -0.66
CA LEU A 97 -3.84 -4.83 -0.37
C LEU A 97 -4.79 -5.79 -1.09
N ALA A 98 -4.37 -6.44 -2.18
CA ALA A 98 -5.27 -7.31 -2.94
C ALA A 98 -5.78 -8.48 -2.09
N PRO A 99 -7.05 -8.89 -2.26
CA PRO A 99 -7.61 -10.04 -1.54
C PRO A 99 -6.79 -11.32 -1.79
N PRO A 100 -6.63 -12.22 -0.80
CA PRO A 100 -6.02 -13.52 -1.03
C PRO A 100 -6.76 -14.27 -2.15
N SER A 101 -6.05 -15.09 -2.92
CA SER A 101 -6.58 -15.78 -4.11
C SER A 101 -7.82 -16.65 -3.82
N SER A 102 -8.00 -17.12 -2.58
CA SER A 102 -9.21 -17.82 -2.14
C SER A 102 -10.47 -16.95 -2.02
N SER A 103 -10.32 -15.63 -1.97
CA SER A 103 -11.41 -14.66 -1.81
C SER A 103 -11.79 -13.91 -3.10
N GLN A 104 -11.09 -14.17 -4.21
CA GLN A 104 -11.41 -13.60 -5.53
C GLN A 104 -12.76 -14.08 -6.12
N GLN A 105 -13.47 -14.99 -5.43
CA GLN A 105 -14.77 -15.49 -5.88
C GLN A 105 -15.96 -14.56 -5.62
N PHE A 106 -15.80 -13.45 -4.90
CA PHE A 106 -16.96 -12.61 -4.52
C PHE A 106 -17.33 -11.49 -5.50
N ASP A 107 -16.55 -11.22 -6.56
CA ASP A 107 -16.79 -10.08 -7.46
C ASP A 107 -17.56 -10.40 -8.76
N GLN A 108 -18.05 -11.63 -8.96
CA GLN A 108 -18.89 -11.92 -10.15
C GLN A 108 -20.33 -11.41 -10.04
N ASN A 109 -20.80 -11.01 -8.84
CA ASN A 109 -22.21 -10.69 -8.60
C ASN A 109 -22.54 -9.19 -8.45
N HIS A 110 -21.58 -8.26 -8.66
CA HIS A 110 -21.85 -6.82 -8.55
C HIS A 110 -21.83 -6.03 -9.86
N ARG A 111 -21.86 -6.71 -11.01
CA ARG A 111 -22.35 -6.10 -12.26
C ARG A 111 -23.88 -6.15 -12.25
N ILE A 112 -24.50 -5.28 -11.46
CA ILE A 112 -25.90 -4.91 -11.67
C ILE A 112 -25.91 -3.73 -12.62
N ASP A 113 -26.64 -3.94 -13.70
CA ASP A 113 -26.92 -3.08 -14.83
C ASP A 113 -27.12 -1.59 -14.46
N ASN A 114 -26.45 -0.71 -15.21
CA ASN A 114 -26.93 0.64 -15.44
C ASN A 114 -27.06 0.81 -16.96
N ASP A 115 -28.30 0.68 -17.44
CA ASP A 115 -28.79 1.39 -18.63
C ASP A 115 -28.70 2.91 -18.41
#